data_AF-A0A524K3Z7-F1
#
_entry.id   AF-A0A524K3Z7-F1
#
_cell.length_a   1.000
_cell.length_b   1.000
_cell.length_c   1.000
_cell.angle_alpha   90.00
_cell.angle_beta   90.00
_cell.angle_gamma   90.00
#
_symmetry.space_group_name_H-M   'P 1'
#
loop_
_entity.id
_entity.type
_entity.pdbx_description
1 polymer ?
#
loop_
_entity_poly.entity_id
_entity_poly.type
_entity_poly.pdbx_seq_one_letter_code
_entity_poly.pdbx_strand_id
1 'polypeptide(L)'
;MDAARLETSLAGINDFYNRYLDYLSSRILGYEKTLERLFIAFLCGGNVLLEGAPGLGKTSLAKAWAAFFGLEFSRVQFTPDLMPLDIIGSNILEDGPAGRRFTFYRGPIFANVILGDEINRATPKTQSAFLEAMEERRVTFLGTVYPLPDPFFVIATQNPIELEGTYPLPEAQVDRFFMKLRFSMPDFHALKGIIDLADKRIPGKQADPAALAQESKDSLALWTELAPELTAPDGVKSYIVRIVQETHPDRSGVDIIKRFCRYGASPRSAISLHAAARAKAALDGRPNPSYDDVDELLLDVAGHRIILNFEAEAEGITVDSVLNEVRNSVRREFSLREVQGAGA
;
A
#
# COMPACT_ATOMS: atom_id res chain seq x y z
N MET A 1 21.83 -17.98 4.39
CA MET A 1 21.60 -18.77 3.16
C MET A 1 22.88 -18.79 2.31
N ASP A 2 23.20 -19.86 1.56
CA ASP A 2 24.34 -19.85 0.62
C ASP A 2 24.07 -18.91 -0.57
N ALA A 3 25.11 -18.28 -1.12
CA ALA A 3 25.02 -17.27 -2.18
C ALA A 3 24.29 -17.80 -3.43
N ALA A 4 24.57 -19.04 -3.82
CA ALA A 4 23.88 -19.68 -4.96
C ALA A 4 22.38 -19.86 -4.73
N ARG A 5 21.97 -20.18 -3.50
CA ARG A 5 20.55 -20.31 -3.13
C ARG A 5 19.86 -18.95 -3.06
N LEU A 6 20.58 -17.91 -2.61
CA LEU A 6 20.09 -16.52 -2.63
C LEU A 6 19.81 -16.05 -4.06
N GLU A 7 20.76 -16.23 -4.98
CA GLU A 7 20.60 -15.87 -6.39
C GLU A 7 19.45 -16.61 -7.05
N THR A 8 19.33 -17.92 -6.80
CA THR A 8 18.22 -18.73 -7.34
C THR A 8 16.86 -18.25 -6.81
N SER A 9 16.78 -17.92 -5.52
CA SER A 9 15.54 -17.43 -4.89
C SER A 9 15.15 -16.06 -5.43
N LEU A 10 16.12 -15.15 -5.60
CA LEU A 10 15.91 -13.83 -6.20
C LEU A 10 15.44 -13.93 -7.65
N ALA A 11 16.04 -14.81 -8.45
CA ALA A 11 15.61 -15.06 -9.81
C ALA A 11 14.16 -15.58 -9.86
N GLY A 12 13.80 -16.51 -8.97
CA GLY A 12 12.42 -17.00 -8.85
C GLY A 12 11.40 -15.91 -8.53
N ILE A 13 11.74 -14.99 -7.61
CA ILE A 13 10.89 -13.83 -7.27
C ILE A 13 10.80 -12.83 -8.43
N ASN A 14 11.92 -12.52 -9.09
CA ASN A 14 11.94 -11.63 -10.26
C ASN A 14 11.09 -12.19 -11.41
N ASP A 15 11.22 -13.48 -11.70
CA ASP A 15 10.42 -14.16 -12.73
C ASP A 15 8.91 -14.11 -12.41
N PHE A 16 8.54 -14.37 -11.16
CA PHE A 16 7.15 -14.27 -10.72
C PHE A 16 6.62 -12.83 -10.83
N TYR A 17 7.42 -11.85 -10.43
CA TYR A 17 7.10 -10.43 -10.56
C TYR A 17 6.90 -9.99 -12.01
N ASN A 18 7.76 -10.44 -12.94
CA ASN A 18 7.59 -10.16 -14.36
C ASN A 18 6.28 -10.74 -14.90
N ARG A 19 5.91 -11.96 -14.49
CA ARG A 19 4.61 -12.57 -14.85
C ARG A 19 3.42 -11.79 -14.28
N TYR A 20 3.54 -11.30 -13.04
CA TYR A 20 2.56 -10.38 -12.45
C TYR A 20 2.40 -9.10 -13.28
N LEU A 21 3.51 -8.46 -13.63
CA LEU A 21 3.50 -7.24 -14.44
C LEU A 21 2.89 -7.49 -15.82
N ASP A 22 3.25 -8.57 -16.50
CA ASP A 22 2.69 -8.93 -17.81
C ASP A 22 1.17 -9.17 -17.72
N TYR A 23 0.75 -9.89 -16.68
CA TYR A 23 -0.66 -10.19 -16.46
C TYR A 23 -1.49 -8.93 -16.21
N LEU A 24 -1.02 -8.02 -15.34
CA LEU A 24 -1.76 -6.81 -15.03
C LEU A 24 -1.61 -5.72 -16.09
N SER A 25 -0.43 -5.51 -16.67
CA SER A 25 -0.22 -4.48 -17.70
C SER A 25 -0.99 -4.79 -18.99
N SER A 26 -1.30 -6.06 -19.27
CA SER A 26 -2.19 -6.42 -20.38
C SER A 26 -3.68 -6.07 -20.14
N ARG A 27 -4.04 -5.68 -18.90
CA ARG A 27 -5.42 -5.37 -18.47
C ARG A 27 -5.59 -3.94 -17.96
N ILE A 28 -4.54 -3.38 -17.38
CA ILE A 28 -4.49 -2.09 -16.70
C ILE A 28 -3.33 -1.30 -17.32
N LEU A 29 -3.65 -0.42 -18.26
CA LEU A 29 -2.65 0.29 -19.08
C LEU A 29 -2.27 1.64 -18.47
N GLY A 30 -0.98 1.99 -18.52
CA GLY A 30 -0.46 3.29 -18.09
C GLY A 30 -0.27 3.45 -16.58
N TYR A 31 -0.22 2.34 -15.84
CA TYR A 31 -0.09 2.33 -14.38
C TYR A 31 1.03 1.43 -13.87
N GLU A 32 2.05 1.16 -14.67
CA GLU A 32 3.12 0.19 -14.40
C GLU A 32 3.79 0.42 -13.03
N LYS A 33 4.08 1.69 -12.69
CA LYS A 33 4.61 2.06 -11.37
C LYS A 33 3.65 1.74 -10.23
N THR A 34 2.35 1.98 -10.43
CA THR A 34 1.34 1.63 -9.42
C THR A 34 1.25 0.11 -9.24
N LEU A 35 1.36 -0.66 -10.32
CA LEU A 35 1.37 -2.12 -10.25
C LEU A 35 2.57 -2.63 -9.45
N GLU A 36 3.76 -2.09 -9.71
CA GLU A 36 4.97 -2.36 -8.91
C GLU A 36 4.75 -2.03 -7.43
N ARG A 37 4.21 -0.85 -7.13
CA ARG A 37 4.00 -0.41 -5.73
C ARG A 37 2.97 -1.25 -4.98
N LEU A 38 1.91 -1.68 -5.65
CA LEU A 38 0.92 -2.61 -5.08
C LEU A 38 1.58 -3.94 -4.71
N PHE A 39 2.45 -4.46 -5.57
CA PHE A 39 3.19 -5.69 -5.30
C PHE A 39 4.15 -5.53 -4.13
N ILE A 40 4.93 -4.44 -4.10
CA ILE A 40 5.83 -4.11 -2.99
C ILE A 40 5.07 -4.01 -1.67
N ALA A 41 3.97 -3.26 -1.64
CA ALA A 41 3.16 -3.10 -0.44
C ALA A 41 2.62 -4.45 0.06
N PHE A 42 2.13 -5.29 -0.85
CA PHE A 42 1.64 -6.62 -0.52
C PHE A 42 2.72 -7.53 0.07
N LEU A 43 3.91 -7.60 -0.55
CA LEU A 43 5.05 -8.38 -0.04
C LEU A 43 5.49 -7.91 1.34
N CYS A 44 5.34 -6.62 1.64
CA CYS A 44 5.67 -6.03 2.92
C CYS A 44 4.52 -6.16 3.95
N GLY A 45 3.41 -6.82 3.60
CA GLY A 45 2.23 -6.95 4.46
C GLY A 45 1.51 -5.63 4.73
N GLY A 46 1.74 -4.63 3.89
CA GLY A 46 1.17 -3.30 3.98
C GLY A 46 -0.12 -3.13 3.18
N ASN A 47 -0.89 -2.10 3.51
CA ASN A 47 -2.12 -1.72 2.81
C ASN A 47 -1.92 -0.42 2.01
N VAL A 48 -2.70 -0.22 0.95
CA VAL A 48 -2.50 0.89 0.02
C VAL A 48 -3.71 1.81 -0.06
N LEU A 49 -3.45 3.12 -0.09
CA LEU A 49 -4.44 4.15 -0.37
C LEU A 49 -4.26 4.69 -1.79
N LEU A 50 -5.24 4.47 -2.66
CA LEU A 50 -5.28 4.94 -4.04
C LEU A 50 -6.08 6.24 -4.17
N GLU A 51 -5.39 7.36 -4.28
CA GLU A 51 -6.01 8.65 -4.54
C GLU A 51 -6.22 8.85 -6.05
N GLY A 52 -7.40 9.28 -6.48
CA GLY A 52 -7.61 9.67 -7.88
C GLY A 52 -9.08 9.73 -8.27
N ALA A 53 -9.34 10.30 -9.44
CA ALA A 53 -10.67 10.54 -9.94
C ALA A 53 -11.48 9.23 -10.15
N PRO A 54 -12.82 9.32 -10.13
CA PRO A 54 -13.69 8.19 -10.46
C PRO A 54 -13.49 7.78 -11.92
N GLY A 55 -13.79 6.51 -12.22
CA GLY A 55 -13.73 5.98 -13.60
C GLY A 55 -12.34 5.62 -14.12
N LEU A 56 -11.27 5.78 -13.33
CA LEU A 56 -9.91 5.43 -13.76
C LEU A 56 -9.61 3.93 -13.80
N GLY A 57 -10.53 3.07 -13.36
CA GLY A 57 -10.36 1.61 -13.39
C GLY A 57 -9.78 1.00 -12.11
N LYS A 58 -9.81 1.72 -10.97
CA LYS A 58 -9.36 1.22 -9.65
C LYS A 58 -10.03 -0.10 -9.26
N THR A 59 -11.33 -0.24 -9.54
CA THR A 59 -12.08 -1.49 -9.30
C THR A 59 -11.62 -2.62 -10.20
N SER A 60 -11.33 -2.34 -11.47
CA SER A 60 -10.80 -3.33 -12.40
C SER A 60 -9.41 -3.80 -11.99
N LEU A 61 -8.56 -2.86 -11.52
CA LEU A 61 -7.24 -3.14 -10.97
C LEU A 61 -7.31 -4.09 -9.77
N ALA A 62 -8.12 -3.75 -8.75
CA ALA A 62 -8.22 -4.58 -7.55
C ALA A 62 -8.75 -6.00 -7.85
N LYS A 63 -9.73 -6.12 -8.77
CA LYS A 63 -10.25 -7.42 -9.23
C LYS A 63 -9.20 -8.24 -9.98
N ALA A 64 -8.50 -7.62 -10.93
CA ALA A 64 -7.46 -8.29 -11.70
C ALA A 64 -6.29 -8.72 -10.78
N TRP A 65 -5.95 -7.89 -9.81
CA TRP A 65 -4.93 -8.18 -8.81
C TRP A 65 -5.32 -9.41 -7.97
N ALA A 66 -6.53 -9.45 -7.40
CA ALA A 66 -7.01 -10.61 -6.65
C ALA A 66 -7.07 -11.88 -7.50
N ALA A 67 -7.49 -11.76 -8.76
CA ALA A 67 -7.54 -12.88 -9.71
C ALA A 67 -6.15 -13.44 -10.03
N PHE A 68 -5.12 -12.60 -10.14
CA PHE A 68 -3.74 -13.04 -10.36
C PHE A 68 -3.25 -13.96 -9.24
N PHE A 69 -3.52 -13.59 -7.98
CA PHE A 69 -3.12 -14.39 -6.82
C PHE A 69 -4.09 -15.53 -6.48
N GLY A 70 -5.22 -15.66 -7.18
CA GLY A 70 -6.26 -16.63 -6.85
C GLY A 70 -6.91 -16.39 -5.49
N LEU A 71 -7.01 -15.13 -5.08
CA LEU A 71 -7.48 -14.70 -3.77
C LEU A 71 -8.94 -14.27 -3.81
N GLU A 72 -9.66 -14.44 -2.69
CA GLU A 72 -11.04 -13.97 -2.56
C GLU A 72 -11.08 -12.43 -2.60
N PHE A 73 -11.94 -11.89 -3.46
CA PHE A 73 -12.12 -10.44 -3.62
C PHE A 73 -13.45 -9.99 -3.03
N SER A 74 -13.41 -8.89 -2.28
CA SER A 74 -14.60 -8.22 -1.78
C SER A 74 -14.49 -6.71 -2.00
N ARG A 75 -15.61 -6.08 -2.38
CA ARG A 75 -15.72 -4.63 -2.56
C ARG A 75 -16.67 -4.07 -1.52
N VAL A 76 -16.20 -3.10 -0.74
CA VAL A 76 -17.00 -2.30 0.18
C VAL A 76 -17.08 -0.90 -0.41
N GLN A 77 -18.27 -0.52 -0.86
CA GLN A 77 -18.53 0.85 -1.29
C GLN A 77 -18.88 1.69 -0.05
N PHE A 78 -18.09 2.72 0.22
CA PHE A 78 -18.35 3.60 1.34
C PHE A 78 -19.40 4.63 0.94
N THR A 79 -20.45 4.71 1.74
CA THR A 79 -21.56 5.65 1.59
C THR A 79 -21.87 6.29 2.95
N PRO A 80 -22.54 7.45 2.99
CA PRO A 80 -22.84 8.14 4.25
C PRO A 80 -23.69 7.32 5.23
N ASP A 81 -24.48 6.38 4.72
CA ASP A 81 -25.37 5.48 5.46
C ASP A 81 -24.73 4.14 5.84
N LEU A 82 -23.52 3.83 5.33
CA LEU A 82 -22.83 2.58 5.63
C LEU A 82 -22.51 2.48 7.13
N MET A 83 -22.96 1.40 7.77
CA MET A 83 -22.73 1.16 9.19
C MET A 83 -21.50 0.25 9.42
N PRO A 84 -20.83 0.34 10.59
CA PRO A 84 -19.73 -0.57 10.92
C PRO A 84 -20.07 -2.05 10.78
N LEU A 85 -21.30 -2.45 11.11
CA LEU A 85 -21.77 -3.83 11.04
C LEU A 85 -21.93 -4.33 9.60
N ASP A 86 -22.14 -3.43 8.63
CA ASP A 86 -22.22 -3.82 7.22
C ASP A 86 -20.84 -4.18 6.65
N ILE A 87 -19.76 -3.75 7.31
CA ILE A 87 -18.37 -4.07 6.97
C ILE A 87 -17.91 -5.31 7.73
N ILE A 88 -18.12 -5.28 9.05
CA ILE A 88 -17.63 -6.29 9.99
C ILE A 88 -18.47 -7.57 9.90
N GLY A 89 -19.78 -7.45 9.80
CA GLY A 89 -20.72 -8.56 9.98
C GLY A 89 -21.66 -8.34 11.15
N SER A 90 -22.68 -9.19 11.23
CA SER A 90 -23.73 -9.10 12.25
C SER A 90 -24.20 -10.49 12.66
N ASN A 91 -24.86 -10.59 13.81
CA ASN A 91 -25.53 -11.83 14.20
C ASN A 91 -26.88 -11.93 13.51
N ILE A 92 -27.11 -13.06 12.84
CA ILE A 92 -28.40 -13.42 12.28
C ILE A 92 -29.02 -14.49 13.20
N LEU A 93 -30.32 -14.37 13.44
CA LEU A 93 -31.07 -15.40 14.15
C LEU A 93 -31.40 -16.52 13.16
N GLU A 94 -30.77 -17.67 13.34
CA GLU A 94 -31.10 -18.89 12.59
C GLU A 94 -32.17 -19.68 13.34
N ASP A 95 -33.31 -19.88 12.69
CA ASP A 95 -34.38 -20.78 13.14
C ASP A 95 -34.11 -22.18 12.55
N GLY A 96 -33.60 -23.10 13.37
CA GLY A 96 -33.31 -24.48 12.98
C GLY A 96 -34.13 -25.53 13.75
N PRO A 97 -34.03 -26.82 13.40
CA PRO A 97 -34.72 -27.91 14.12
C PRO A 97 -34.37 -28.00 15.61
N ALA A 98 -33.21 -27.46 16.01
CA ALA A 98 -32.71 -27.41 17.38
C ALA A 98 -33.07 -26.11 18.14
N GLY A 99 -33.87 -25.22 17.54
CA GLY A 99 -34.28 -23.94 18.12
C GLY A 99 -33.60 -22.71 17.50
N ARG A 100 -33.78 -21.57 18.18
CA ARG A 100 -33.25 -20.24 17.80
C ARG A 100 -31.80 -20.08 18.22
N ARG A 101 -30.89 -19.88 17.27
CA ARG A 101 -29.47 -19.60 17.55
C ARG A 101 -29.03 -18.31 16.87
N PHE A 102 -28.29 -17.48 17.58
CA PHE A 102 -27.57 -16.37 16.98
C PHE A 102 -26.26 -16.89 16.37
N THR A 103 -26.13 -16.77 15.05
CA THR A 103 -24.92 -17.13 14.29
C THR A 103 -24.29 -15.87 13.73
N PHE A 104 -22.99 -15.70 13.94
CA PHE A 104 -22.25 -14.57 13.40
C PHE A 104 -22.06 -14.74 11.89
N TYR A 105 -22.65 -13.83 11.13
CA TYR A 105 -22.47 -13.73 9.70
C TYR A 105 -21.32 -12.79 9.40
N ARG A 106 -20.27 -13.33 8.77
CA ARG A 106 -19.06 -12.59 8.40
C ARG A 106 -19.40 -11.52 7.37
N GLY A 107 -19.00 -10.28 7.66
CA GLY A 107 -19.14 -9.17 6.71
C GLY A 107 -18.12 -9.24 5.56
N PRO A 108 -18.22 -8.30 4.60
CA PRO A 108 -17.36 -8.25 3.42
C PRO A 108 -15.88 -8.08 3.73
N ILE A 109 -15.49 -7.67 4.94
CA ILE A 109 -14.07 -7.57 5.36
C ILE A 109 -13.36 -8.92 5.46
N PHE A 110 -14.09 -10.05 5.47
CA PHE A 110 -13.53 -11.39 5.65
C PHE A 110 -13.03 -12.05 4.35
N ALA A 111 -12.74 -11.29 3.29
CA ALA A 111 -12.07 -11.77 2.09
C ALA A 111 -10.57 -11.46 2.13
N ASN A 112 -9.79 -12.05 1.23
CA ASN A 112 -8.34 -11.85 1.14
C ASN A 112 -7.97 -10.46 0.62
N VAL A 113 -8.66 -9.98 -0.41
CA VAL A 113 -8.42 -8.67 -1.05
C VAL A 113 -9.66 -7.81 -0.90
N ILE A 114 -9.51 -6.69 -0.20
CA ILE A 114 -10.60 -5.77 0.07
C ILE A 114 -10.38 -4.47 -0.70
N LEU A 115 -11.32 -4.14 -1.59
CA LEU A 115 -11.43 -2.80 -2.16
C LEU A 115 -12.37 -1.96 -1.29
N GLY A 116 -11.80 -1.05 -0.50
CA GLY A 116 -12.56 -0.03 0.21
C GLY A 116 -12.73 1.20 -0.68
N ASP A 117 -13.84 1.30 -1.39
CA ASP A 117 -14.04 2.34 -2.40
C ASP A 117 -14.63 3.61 -1.76
N GLU A 118 -14.00 4.76 -2.04
CA GLU A 118 -14.41 6.09 -1.58
C GLU A 118 -14.50 6.21 -0.05
N ILE A 119 -13.46 5.76 0.67
CA ILE A 119 -13.50 5.65 2.14
C ILE A 119 -13.79 6.97 2.85
N ASN A 120 -13.52 8.10 2.20
CA ASN A 120 -13.89 9.43 2.66
C ASN A 120 -15.39 9.74 2.62
N ARG A 121 -16.28 8.85 2.13
CA ARG A 121 -17.74 9.10 2.10
C ARG A 121 -18.49 8.54 3.31
N ALA A 122 -17.91 7.61 4.06
CA ALA A 122 -18.56 7.08 5.26
C ALA A 122 -18.24 7.91 6.51
N THR A 123 -19.07 7.75 7.54
CA THR A 123 -18.87 8.41 8.82
C THR A 123 -17.53 8.00 9.48
N PRO A 124 -16.95 8.84 10.35
CA PRO A 124 -15.71 8.51 11.06
C PRO A 124 -15.76 7.20 11.85
N LYS A 125 -16.95 6.81 12.34
CA LYS A 125 -17.14 5.54 13.07
C LYS A 125 -17.01 4.34 12.15
N THR A 126 -17.58 4.42 10.95
CA THR A 126 -17.49 3.37 9.92
C THR A 126 -16.08 3.26 9.36
N GLN A 127 -15.41 4.39 9.10
CA GLN A 127 -14.00 4.43 8.72
C GLN A 127 -13.12 3.75 9.78
N SER A 128 -13.34 4.08 11.05
CA SER A 128 -12.57 3.51 12.17
C SER A 128 -12.71 1.99 12.25
N ALA A 129 -13.93 1.47 12.11
CA ALA A 129 -14.20 0.03 12.13
C ALA A 129 -13.45 -0.73 11.02
N PHE A 130 -13.43 -0.18 9.81
CA PHE A 130 -12.68 -0.75 8.69
C PHE A 130 -11.17 -0.72 8.92
N LEU A 131 -10.65 0.43 9.35
CA LEU A 131 -9.20 0.62 9.55
C LEU A 131 -8.66 -0.12 10.77
N GLU A 132 -9.49 -0.32 11.79
CA GLU A 132 -9.14 -1.17 12.94
C GLU A 132 -9.00 -2.62 12.49
N ALA A 133 -9.97 -3.16 11.74
CA ALA A 133 -9.86 -4.49 11.17
C ALA A 133 -8.63 -4.64 10.27
N MET A 134 -8.31 -3.60 9.49
CA MET A 134 -7.12 -3.53 8.65
C MET A 134 -5.80 -3.60 9.43
N GLU A 135 -5.69 -2.84 10.52
CA GLU A 135 -4.47 -2.78 11.33
C GLU A 135 -4.30 -4.04 12.20
N GLU A 136 -5.38 -4.47 12.85
CA GLU A 136 -5.38 -5.59 13.80
C GLU A 136 -5.42 -6.97 13.12
N ARG A 137 -5.73 -7.02 11.82
CA ARG A 137 -5.93 -8.25 11.03
C ARG A 137 -6.92 -9.24 11.67
N ARG A 138 -7.87 -8.71 12.43
CA ARG A 138 -8.92 -9.45 13.14
C ARG A 138 -10.08 -8.52 13.42
N VAL A 139 -11.23 -9.11 13.66
CA VAL A 139 -12.44 -8.43 14.08
C VAL A 139 -12.81 -8.94 15.47
N THR A 140 -13.10 -8.04 16.39
CA THR A 140 -13.72 -8.40 17.67
C THR A 140 -15.21 -8.07 17.62
N PHE A 141 -16.06 -9.08 17.75
CA PHE A 141 -17.50 -8.93 17.75
C PHE A 141 -18.11 -9.62 18.98
N LEU A 142 -18.81 -8.84 19.82
CA LEU A 142 -19.42 -9.30 21.08
C LEU A 142 -18.48 -10.13 21.97
N GLY A 143 -17.23 -9.69 22.09
CA GLY A 143 -16.20 -10.36 22.89
C GLY A 143 -15.55 -11.59 22.25
N THR A 144 -16.00 -12.00 21.05
CA THR A 144 -15.36 -13.08 20.28
C THR A 144 -14.46 -12.49 19.21
N VAL A 145 -13.23 -13.01 19.12
CA VAL A 145 -12.25 -12.59 18.12
C VAL A 145 -12.33 -13.51 16.90
N TYR A 146 -12.47 -12.90 15.72
CA TYR A 146 -12.50 -13.58 14.43
C TYR A 146 -11.28 -13.14 13.61
N PRO A 147 -10.34 -14.04 13.30
CA PRO A 147 -9.20 -13.70 12.45
C PRO A 147 -9.65 -13.42 11.01
N LEU A 148 -8.99 -12.46 10.36
CA LEU A 148 -9.13 -12.25 8.92
C LEU A 148 -8.30 -13.30 8.16
N PRO A 149 -8.62 -13.57 6.88
CA PRO A 149 -7.86 -14.52 6.06
C PRO A 149 -6.38 -14.14 5.94
N ASP A 150 -5.51 -15.12 5.70
CA ASP A 150 -4.11 -14.87 5.36
C ASP A 150 -3.83 -15.43 3.95
N PRO A 151 -3.32 -14.62 3.01
CA PRO A 151 -3.00 -13.19 3.14
C PRO A 151 -4.25 -12.28 3.21
N PHE A 152 -4.10 -11.11 3.85
CA PHE A 152 -5.08 -10.03 3.90
C PHE A 152 -4.48 -8.74 3.33
N PHE A 153 -5.10 -8.18 2.29
CA PHE A 153 -4.62 -6.99 1.59
C PHE A 153 -5.76 -6.00 1.31
N VAL A 154 -5.59 -4.77 1.77
CA VAL A 154 -6.55 -3.68 1.56
C VAL A 154 -6.02 -2.70 0.53
N ILE A 155 -6.85 -2.44 -0.48
CA ILE A 155 -6.73 -1.34 -1.43
C ILE A 155 -7.89 -0.38 -1.13
N ALA A 156 -7.60 0.71 -0.44
CA ALA A 156 -8.58 1.77 -0.21
C ALA A 156 -8.50 2.82 -1.32
N THR A 157 -9.61 3.50 -1.64
CA THR A 157 -9.62 4.59 -2.60
C THR A 157 -10.20 5.86 -1.97
N GLN A 158 -9.71 7.00 -2.45
CA GLN A 158 -10.27 8.32 -2.13
C GLN A 158 -10.38 9.15 -3.40
N ASN A 159 -11.52 9.82 -3.53
CA ASN A 159 -11.75 10.80 -4.59
C ASN A 159 -11.41 12.21 -4.04
N PRO A 160 -10.36 12.88 -4.56
CA PRO A 160 -9.97 14.21 -4.07
C PRO A 160 -10.91 15.34 -4.55
N ILE A 161 -11.79 15.08 -5.52
CA ILE A 161 -12.62 16.12 -6.15
C ILE A 161 -13.94 16.35 -5.40
N GLU A 162 -14.44 15.34 -4.68
CA GLU A 162 -15.72 15.42 -3.97
C GLU A 162 -15.58 16.16 -2.63
N LEU A 163 -16.03 17.41 -2.61
CA LEU A 163 -16.03 18.28 -1.43
C LEU A 163 -17.31 18.18 -0.59
N GLU A 164 -18.40 17.66 -1.14
CA GLU A 164 -19.70 17.60 -0.47
C GLU A 164 -19.99 16.19 0.07
N GLY A 165 -20.38 16.11 1.34
CA GLY A 165 -20.72 14.83 1.98
C GLY A 165 -19.52 13.91 2.24
N THR A 166 -18.30 14.45 2.28
CA THR A 166 -17.08 13.70 2.60
C THR A 166 -16.55 14.02 3.99
N TYR A 167 -15.99 13.00 4.63
CA TYR A 167 -15.29 13.02 5.91
C TYR A 167 -13.82 12.67 5.64
N PRO A 168 -12.90 13.66 5.68
CA PRO A 168 -11.49 13.38 5.48
C PRO A 168 -11.00 12.40 6.56
N LEU A 169 -10.11 11.50 6.16
CA LEU A 169 -9.45 10.64 7.14
C LEU A 169 -8.54 11.49 8.02
N PRO A 170 -8.61 11.32 9.35
CA PRO A 170 -7.60 11.87 10.24
C PRO A 170 -6.19 11.42 9.83
N GLU A 171 -5.20 12.26 10.04
CA GLU A 171 -3.81 12.02 9.62
C GLU A 171 -3.25 10.75 10.28
N ALA A 172 -3.64 10.49 11.54
CA ALA A 172 -3.31 9.26 12.26
C ALA A 172 -3.90 7.99 11.61
N GLN A 173 -5.01 8.11 10.89
CA GLN A 173 -5.61 6.99 10.13
C GLN A 173 -4.89 6.80 8.79
N VAL A 174 -4.54 7.90 8.12
CA VAL A 174 -3.78 7.87 6.86
C VAL A 174 -2.38 7.26 7.07
N ASP A 175 -1.73 7.54 8.20
CA ASP A 175 -0.42 6.98 8.58
C ASP A 175 -0.39 5.42 8.65
N ARG A 176 -1.56 4.79 8.80
CA ARG A 176 -1.70 3.31 8.80
C ARG A 176 -1.51 2.68 7.42
N PHE A 177 -1.71 3.45 6.35
CA PHE A 177 -1.44 2.94 5.01
C PHE A 177 0.06 2.87 4.76
N PHE A 178 0.52 1.75 4.23
CA PHE A 178 1.93 1.53 3.90
C PHE A 178 2.38 2.52 2.82
N MET A 179 1.55 2.68 1.79
CA MET A 179 1.75 3.62 0.69
C MET A 179 0.46 4.38 0.35
N LYS A 180 0.62 5.63 -0.08
CA LYS A 180 -0.42 6.40 -0.76
C LYS A 180 0.01 6.64 -2.20
N LEU A 181 -0.75 6.09 -3.16
CA LEU A 181 -0.42 6.14 -4.58
C LEU A 181 -1.39 7.05 -5.31
N ARG A 182 -0.85 7.90 -6.20
CA ARG A 182 -1.65 8.73 -7.10
C ARG A 182 -2.02 7.92 -8.34
N PHE A 183 -3.32 7.82 -8.57
CA PHE A 183 -3.90 7.18 -9.73
C PHE A 183 -4.40 8.29 -10.65
N SER A 184 -3.51 8.76 -11.52
CA SER A 184 -3.75 9.91 -12.41
C SER A 184 -4.36 9.47 -13.74
N MET A 185 -4.90 10.42 -14.50
CA MET A 185 -5.38 10.16 -15.86
C MET A 185 -4.26 9.55 -16.73
N PRO A 186 -4.48 8.40 -17.41
CA PRO A 186 -3.49 7.83 -18.30
C PRO A 186 -3.17 8.77 -19.46
N ASP A 187 -1.97 8.61 -20.02
CA ASP A 187 -1.56 9.37 -21.20
C ASP A 187 -2.36 8.98 -22.46
N PHE A 188 -2.10 9.69 -23.55
CA PHE A 188 -2.75 9.45 -24.83
C PHE A 188 -2.62 8.00 -25.34
N HIS A 189 -1.43 7.40 -25.18
CA HIS A 189 -1.16 6.05 -25.67
C HIS A 189 -1.87 5.00 -24.83
N ALA A 190 -1.83 5.15 -23.50
CA ALA A 190 -2.55 4.30 -22.58
C ALA A 190 -4.07 4.41 -22.80
N LEU A 191 -4.61 5.62 -22.99
CA LEU A 191 -6.03 5.83 -23.29
C LEU A 191 -6.46 5.16 -24.60
N LYS A 192 -5.67 5.32 -25.66
CA LYS A 192 -5.93 4.63 -26.92
C LYS A 192 -5.91 3.12 -26.74
N GLY A 193 -4.93 2.59 -25.98
CA GLY A 193 -4.87 1.18 -25.67
C GLY A 193 -6.07 0.68 -24.85
N ILE A 194 -6.64 1.50 -23.97
CA ILE A 194 -7.86 1.18 -23.22
C ILE A 194 -9.05 1.05 -24.19
N ILE A 195 -9.17 1.95 -25.18
CA ILE A 195 -10.20 1.85 -26.24
C ILE A 195 -10.00 0.55 -27.04
N ASP A 196 -8.77 0.29 -27.48
CA ASP A 196 -8.45 -0.93 -28.24
C ASP A 196 -8.80 -2.19 -27.43
N LEU A 197 -8.56 -2.19 -26.12
CA LEU A 197 -8.90 -3.29 -25.21
C LEU A 197 -10.42 -3.44 -25.02
N ALA A 198 -11.17 -2.34 -25.02
CA ALA A 198 -12.63 -2.37 -24.89
C ALA A 198 -13.31 -2.86 -26.19
N ASP A 199 -12.81 -2.45 -27.36
CA ASP A 199 -13.29 -2.87 -28.68
C ASP A 199 -13.00 -4.35 -28.93
N LYS A 200 -11.82 -4.79 -28.50
CA LYS A 200 -11.46 -6.19 -28.41
C LYS A 200 -12.27 -6.82 -27.28
N ARG A 201 -13.40 -7.47 -27.60
CA ARG A 201 -14.00 -8.53 -26.75
C ARG A 201 -13.07 -9.76 -26.61
N ILE A 202 -11.77 -9.54 -26.62
CA ILE A 202 -10.74 -10.56 -26.44
C ILE A 202 -10.74 -10.88 -24.96
N PRO A 203 -11.08 -12.12 -24.56
CA PRO A 203 -10.69 -12.59 -23.24
C PRO A 203 -9.16 -12.48 -23.24
N GLY A 204 -8.60 -11.51 -22.53
CA GLY A 204 -7.14 -11.41 -22.37
C GLY A 204 -6.61 -12.79 -21.97
N LYS A 205 -5.44 -13.20 -22.50
CA LYS A 205 -4.84 -14.54 -22.31
C LYS A 205 -5.41 -15.19 -21.06
N GLN A 206 -6.32 -16.15 -21.25
CA GLN A 206 -6.95 -16.87 -20.14
C GLN A 206 -5.86 -17.72 -19.53
N ALA A 207 -5.13 -17.12 -18.59
CA ALA A 207 -4.31 -17.89 -17.69
C ALA A 207 -5.29 -18.72 -16.85
N ASP A 208 -4.99 -20.02 -16.72
CA ASP A 208 -5.75 -20.91 -15.86
C ASP A 208 -5.71 -20.34 -14.43
N PRO A 209 -6.86 -19.92 -13.86
CA PRO A 209 -6.88 -19.35 -12.52
C PRO A 209 -6.32 -20.29 -11.46
N ALA A 210 -6.47 -21.62 -11.64
CA ALA A 210 -5.95 -22.60 -10.68
C ALA A 210 -4.42 -22.67 -10.74
N ALA A 211 -3.84 -22.62 -11.95
CA ALA A 211 -2.39 -22.60 -12.12
C ALA A 211 -1.77 -21.32 -11.54
N LEU A 212 -2.36 -20.15 -11.81
CA LEU A 212 -1.91 -18.87 -11.25
C LEU A 212 -1.99 -18.85 -9.72
N ALA A 213 -3.07 -19.38 -9.15
CA ALA A 213 -3.24 -19.46 -7.71
C ALA A 213 -2.17 -20.33 -7.05
N GLN A 214 -1.85 -21.49 -7.64
CA GLN A 214 -0.81 -22.37 -7.11
C GLN A 214 0.58 -21.73 -7.21
N GLU A 215 0.91 -21.16 -8.37
CA GLU A 215 2.18 -20.49 -8.60
C GLU A 215 2.38 -19.30 -7.64
N SER A 216 1.30 -18.56 -7.37
CA SER A 216 1.29 -17.47 -6.41
C SER A 216 1.57 -17.96 -4.99
N LYS A 217 0.96 -19.08 -4.56
CA LYS A 217 1.23 -19.67 -3.24
C LYS A 217 2.70 -20.07 -3.10
N ASP A 218 3.25 -20.73 -4.11
CA ASP A 218 4.64 -21.19 -4.10
C ASP A 218 5.61 -20.00 -4.05
N SER A 219 5.33 -18.95 -4.82
CA SER A 219 6.16 -17.74 -4.86
C SER A 219 6.07 -16.91 -3.57
N LEU A 220 4.89 -16.86 -2.92
CA LEU A 220 4.73 -16.19 -1.63
C LEU A 220 5.39 -16.98 -0.49
N ALA A 221 5.40 -18.31 -0.57
CA ALA A 221 6.18 -19.14 0.36
C ALA A 221 7.69 -18.87 0.18
N LEU A 222 8.17 -18.80 -1.06
CA LEU A 222 9.55 -18.43 -1.37
C LEU A 222 9.91 -17.04 -0.82
N TRP A 223 9.02 -16.05 -0.99
CA TRP A 223 9.22 -14.72 -0.40
C TRP A 223 9.30 -14.77 1.12
N THR A 224 8.45 -15.56 1.78
CA THR A 224 8.45 -15.70 3.24
C THR A 224 9.77 -16.27 3.77
N GLU A 225 10.38 -17.20 3.03
CA GLU A 225 11.72 -17.73 3.33
C GLU A 225 12.84 -16.72 3.02
N LEU A 226 12.75 -16.01 1.90
CA LEU A 226 13.79 -15.12 1.40
C LEU A 226 13.85 -13.80 2.17
N ALA A 227 12.69 -13.21 2.48
CA ALA A 227 12.60 -11.86 3.00
C ALA A 227 13.47 -11.62 4.24
N PRO A 228 13.48 -12.50 5.28
CA PRO A 228 14.33 -12.32 6.45
C PRO A 228 15.84 -12.27 6.16
N GLU A 229 16.29 -12.93 5.09
CA GLU A 229 17.70 -13.01 4.71
C GLU A 229 18.19 -11.77 3.93
N LEU A 230 17.28 -11.04 3.30
CA LEU A 230 17.61 -9.80 2.61
C LEU A 230 17.98 -8.73 3.65
N THR A 231 19.17 -8.14 3.55
CA THR A 231 19.58 -7.08 4.48
C THR A 231 19.77 -5.76 3.73
N ALA A 232 19.65 -4.65 4.45
CA ALA A 232 20.04 -3.35 3.91
C ALA A 232 21.44 -2.97 4.41
N PRO A 233 22.32 -2.44 3.55
CA PRO A 233 23.57 -1.84 4.00
C PRO A 233 23.30 -0.74 5.03
N ASP A 234 24.17 -0.58 6.03
CA ASP A 234 23.98 0.42 7.09
C ASP A 234 23.99 1.86 6.54
N GLY A 235 24.65 2.10 5.39
CA GLY A 235 24.53 3.34 4.62
C GLY A 235 23.10 3.66 4.23
N VAL A 236 22.37 2.69 3.71
CA VAL A 236 20.96 2.86 3.30
C VAL A 236 20.07 3.08 4.52
N LYS A 237 20.29 2.33 5.62
CA LYS A 237 19.53 2.55 6.87
C LYS A 237 19.75 3.95 7.42
N SER A 238 21.00 4.40 7.48
CA SER A 238 21.37 5.73 7.98
C SER A 238 20.77 6.83 7.08
N TYR A 239 20.78 6.62 5.77
CA TYR A 239 20.15 7.52 4.81
C TYR A 239 18.63 7.66 5.03
N ILE A 240 17.92 6.54 5.23
CA ILE A 240 16.48 6.56 5.55
C ILE A 240 16.22 7.33 6.86
N VAL A 241 17.03 7.08 7.89
CA VAL A 241 16.91 7.79 9.18
C VAL A 241 17.11 9.29 9.01
N ARG A 242 18.15 9.71 8.28
CA ARG A 242 18.42 11.12 8.01
C ARG A 242 17.30 11.79 7.24
N ILE A 243 16.76 11.14 6.20
CA ILE A 243 15.57 11.64 5.48
C ILE A 243 14.43 11.90 6.45
N VAL A 244 14.05 10.89 7.26
CA VAL A 244 12.91 11.02 8.17
C VAL A 244 13.16 12.13 9.20
N GLN A 245 14.37 12.23 9.76
CA GLN A 245 14.73 13.31 10.69
C GLN A 245 14.67 14.70 10.03
N GLU A 246 15.14 14.84 8.79
CA GLU A 246 15.08 16.08 8.03
C GLU A 246 13.67 16.50 7.65
N THR A 247 12.67 15.62 7.77
CA THR A 247 11.26 16.05 7.62
C THR A 247 10.72 16.83 8.83
N HIS A 248 11.44 16.87 9.95
CA HIS A 248 10.97 17.47 11.21
C HIS A 248 11.50 18.90 11.38
N PRO A 249 10.62 19.90 11.59
CA PRO A 249 11.00 21.32 11.64
C PRO A 249 11.97 21.67 12.78
N ASP A 250 11.93 20.95 13.90
CA ASP A 250 12.81 21.12 15.06
C ASP A 250 14.23 20.56 14.85
N ARG A 251 14.42 19.73 13.82
CA ARG A 251 15.69 19.02 13.56
C ARG A 251 16.29 19.32 12.20
N SER A 252 15.48 19.78 11.26
CA SER A 252 15.89 19.92 9.87
C SER A 252 16.89 21.07 9.68
N GLY A 253 17.84 20.87 8.76
CA GLY A 253 18.67 21.93 8.21
C GLY A 253 17.99 22.72 7.09
N VAL A 254 16.87 22.24 6.54
CA VAL A 254 16.25 22.74 5.32
C VAL A 254 15.20 23.82 5.62
N ASP A 255 15.35 25.00 5.02
CA ASP A 255 14.50 26.16 5.32
C ASP A 255 13.01 25.94 4.98
N ILE A 256 12.73 25.24 3.87
CA ILE A 256 11.35 24.91 3.47
C ILE A 256 10.65 24.05 4.54
N ILE A 257 11.38 23.14 5.21
CA ILE A 257 10.83 22.30 6.28
C ILE A 257 10.55 23.14 7.51
N LYS A 258 11.51 23.95 7.96
CA LYS A 258 11.34 24.80 9.14
C LYS A 258 10.15 25.75 9.01
N ARG A 259 9.94 26.30 7.81
CA ARG A 259 8.89 27.28 7.55
C ARG A 259 7.53 26.64 7.35
N PHE A 260 7.44 25.54 6.59
CA PHE A 260 6.15 25.04 6.09
C PHE A 260 5.71 23.71 6.69
N CYS A 261 6.62 22.92 7.26
CA CYS A 261 6.27 21.64 7.86
C CYS A 261 5.78 21.85 9.29
N ARG A 262 4.55 21.41 9.59
CA ARG A 262 3.98 21.41 10.94
C ARG A 262 4.35 20.14 11.69
N TYR A 263 4.26 18.99 11.01
CA TYR A 263 4.66 17.69 11.54
C TYR A 263 5.37 16.87 10.47
N GLY A 264 6.56 16.36 10.84
CA GLY A 264 7.36 15.49 9.99
C GLY A 264 6.80 14.07 9.91
N ALA A 265 7.45 13.27 9.07
CA ALA A 265 7.06 11.90 8.79
C ALA A 265 7.22 11.00 10.03
N SER A 266 6.24 10.13 10.30
CA SER A 266 6.25 9.26 11.48
C SER A 266 7.38 8.21 11.42
N PRO A 267 7.76 7.57 12.55
CA PRO A 267 8.69 6.43 12.55
C PRO A 267 8.26 5.28 11.63
N ARG A 268 6.95 5.14 11.33
CA ARG A 268 6.45 4.16 10.36
C ARG A 268 7.06 4.41 8.97
N SER A 269 7.33 5.66 8.61
CA SER A 269 7.99 6.00 7.34
C SER A 269 9.35 5.33 7.21
N ALA A 270 10.17 5.33 8.27
CA ALA A 270 11.49 4.70 8.24
C ALA A 270 11.38 3.17 8.08
N ILE A 271 10.45 2.55 8.82
CA ILE A 271 10.20 1.12 8.77
C ILE A 271 9.68 0.71 7.38
N SER A 272 8.69 1.43 6.86
CA SER A 272 8.07 1.17 5.56
C SER A 272 9.02 1.43 4.40
N LEU A 273 9.83 2.50 4.44
CA LEU A 273 10.84 2.78 3.41
C LEU A 273 11.89 1.69 3.37
N HIS A 274 12.38 1.25 4.54
CA HIS A 274 13.36 0.18 4.62
C HIS A 274 12.81 -1.15 4.07
N ALA A 275 11.58 -1.52 4.43
CA ALA A 275 10.93 -2.71 3.91
C ALA A 275 10.67 -2.61 2.40
N ALA A 276 10.14 -1.49 1.93
CA ALA A 276 9.81 -1.25 0.54
C ALA A 276 11.07 -1.25 -0.36
N ALA A 277 12.16 -0.60 0.07
CA ALA A 277 13.41 -0.58 -0.68
C ALA A 277 14.03 -1.98 -0.81
N ARG A 278 13.97 -2.80 0.25
CA ARG A 278 14.42 -4.20 0.21
C ARG A 278 13.56 -5.04 -0.74
N ALA A 279 12.25 -4.88 -0.68
CA ALA A 279 11.34 -5.55 -1.60
C ALA A 279 11.64 -5.14 -3.05
N LYS A 280 11.72 -3.84 -3.35
CA LYS A 280 12.07 -3.34 -4.69
C LYS A 280 13.38 -3.93 -5.20
N ALA A 281 14.44 -3.92 -4.39
CA ALA A 281 15.71 -4.50 -4.77
C ALA A 281 15.59 -5.99 -5.13
N ALA A 282 14.83 -6.76 -4.34
CA ALA A 282 14.58 -8.16 -4.63
C ALA A 282 13.77 -8.37 -5.91
N LEU A 283 12.79 -7.51 -6.19
CA LEU A 283 12.04 -7.51 -7.44
C LEU A 283 12.95 -7.21 -8.64
N ASP A 284 14.02 -6.45 -8.46
CA ASP A 284 15.06 -6.19 -9.47
C ASP A 284 16.15 -7.28 -9.52
N GLY A 285 15.99 -8.37 -8.76
CA GLY A 285 16.98 -9.46 -8.67
C GLY A 285 18.25 -9.09 -7.88
N ARG A 286 18.23 -7.99 -7.13
CA ARG A 286 19.35 -7.51 -6.31
C ARG A 286 19.17 -7.93 -4.84
N PRO A 287 20.22 -8.42 -4.16
CA PRO A 287 20.13 -8.84 -2.77
C PRO A 287 20.08 -7.67 -1.77
N ASN A 288 20.49 -6.46 -2.19
CA ASN A 288 20.61 -5.29 -1.34
C ASN A 288 19.95 -4.07 -1.99
N PRO A 289 19.22 -3.24 -1.20
CA PRO A 289 18.72 -1.96 -1.67
C PRO A 289 19.85 -0.94 -1.85
N SER A 290 19.57 0.04 -2.69
CA SER A 290 20.39 1.21 -2.99
C SER A 290 19.72 2.50 -2.47
N TYR A 291 20.44 3.62 -2.55
CA TYR A 291 19.85 4.93 -2.24
C TYR A 291 18.75 5.32 -3.25
N ASP A 292 18.89 4.90 -4.51
CA ASP A 292 17.91 5.21 -5.55
C ASP A 292 16.57 4.52 -5.28
N ASP A 293 16.59 3.30 -4.73
CA ASP A 293 15.37 2.59 -4.30
C ASP A 293 14.59 3.39 -3.25
N VAL A 294 15.30 3.97 -2.28
CA VAL A 294 14.71 4.81 -1.23
C VAL A 294 14.10 6.07 -1.82
N ASP A 295 14.84 6.75 -2.71
CA ASP A 295 14.41 8.00 -3.33
C ASP A 295 13.17 7.81 -4.21
N GLU A 296 13.11 6.70 -4.94
CA GLU A 296 11.99 6.38 -5.84
C GLU A 296 10.70 6.06 -5.07
N LEU A 297 10.80 5.53 -3.86
CA LEU A 297 9.68 5.16 -2.99
C LEU A 297 9.33 6.24 -1.97
N LEU A 298 10.15 7.30 -1.86
CA LEU A 298 10.06 8.30 -0.81
C LEU A 298 8.67 8.96 -0.75
N LEU A 299 8.17 9.43 -1.89
CA LEU A 299 6.89 10.12 -1.94
C LEU A 299 5.72 9.18 -1.63
N ASP A 300 5.75 7.98 -2.21
CA ASP A 300 4.69 6.96 -2.06
C ASP A 300 4.54 6.50 -0.60
N VAL A 301 5.65 6.46 0.15
CA VAL A 301 5.67 6.00 1.54
C VAL A 301 5.58 7.16 2.54
N ALA A 302 6.35 8.23 2.38
CA ALA A 302 6.43 9.28 3.40
C ALA A 302 5.46 10.46 3.13
N GLY A 303 4.98 10.64 1.90
CA GLY A 303 4.22 11.83 1.51
C GLY A 303 2.95 12.03 2.32
N HIS A 304 2.19 10.97 2.57
CA HIS A 304 0.94 11.06 3.35
C HIS A 304 1.14 11.18 4.86
N ARG A 305 2.39 11.22 5.33
CA ARG A 305 2.78 11.29 6.74
C ARG A 305 3.34 12.66 7.13
N ILE A 306 3.41 13.60 6.18
CA ILE A 306 3.89 14.96 6.40
C ILE A 306 2.69 15.91 6.41
N ILE A 307 2.64 16.75 7.43
CA ILE A 307 1.56 17.73 7.61
C ILE A 307 2.17 19.12 7.43
N LEU A 308 1.69 19.84 6.41
CA LEU A 308 2.09 21.22 6.17
C LEU A 308 1.22 22.19 7.00
N ASN A 309 1.71 23.41 7.18
CA ASN A 309 0.96 24.48 7.85
C ASN A 309 0.13 25.31 6.83
N PHE A 310 -0.74 26.19 7.33
CA PHE A 310 -1.59 27.04 6.51
C PHE A 310 -0.80 28.01 5.60
N GLU A 311 0.41 28.41 6.00
CA GLU A 311 1.28 29.26 5.18
C GLU A 311 1.73 28.52 3.91
N ALA A 312 2.02 27.23 4.03
CA ALA A 312 2.36 26.36 2.91
C ALA A 312 1.22 26.30 1.88
N GLU A 313 -0.01 26.15 2.35
CA GLU A 313 -1.21 26.14 1.49
C GLU A 313 -1.39 27.48 0.77
N ALA A 314 -1.22 28.60 1.48
CA ALA A 314 -1.33 29.94 0.91
C ALA A 314 -0.26 30.22 -0.16
N GLU A 315 0.95 29.67 -0.02
CA GLU A 315 2.06 29.81 -0.97
C GLU A 315 2.08 28.70 -2.04
N GLY A 316 1.12 27.77 -2.04
CA GLY A 316 1.06 26.67 -3.01
C GLY A 316 2.20 25.65 -2.86
N ILE A 317 2.81 25.57 -1.68
CA ILE A 317 3.85 24.59 -1.36
C ILE A 317 3.21 23.21 -1.17
N THR A 318 3.74 22.22 -1.88
CA THR A 318 3.24 20.84 -1.83
C THR A 318 4.17 19.94 -1.03
N VAL A 319 3.64 18.82 -0.53
CA VAL A 319 4.46 17.79 0.13
C VAL A 319 5.53 17.25 -0.81
N ASP A 320 5.23 17.11 -2.10
CA ASP A 320 6.20 16.70 -3.12
C ASP A 320 7.37 17.67 -3.18
N SER A 321 7.11 18.98 -3.20
CA SER A 321 8.15 20.01 -3.19
C SER A 321 9.04 19.87 -1.96
N VAL A 322 8.42 19.73 -0.78
CA VAL A 322 9.11 19.60 0.50
C VAL A 322 9.98 18.33 0.56
N LEU A 323 9.45 17.18 0.16
CA LEU A 323 10.20 15.92 0.15
C LEU A 323 11.33 15.90 -0.88
N ASN A 324 11.14 16.55 -2.03
CA ASN A 324 12.21 16.69 -3.02
C ASN A 324 13.37 17.53 -2.47
N GLU A 325 13.09 18.61 -1.74
CA GLU A 325 14.13 19.42 -1.09
C GLU A 325 14.86 18.64 0.01
N VAL A 326 14.12 17.89 0.84
CA VAL A 326 14.73 16.98 1.83
C VAL A 326 15.66 15.98 1.15
N ARG A 327 15.20 15.28 0.11
CA ARG A 327 16.00 14.33 -0.65
C ARG A 327 17.28 14.96 -1.19
N ASN A 328 17.19 16.17 -1.76
CA ASN A 328 18.33 16.87 -2.34
C ASN A 328 19.32 17.37 -1.26
N SER A 329 18.85 17.63 -0.05
CA SER A 329 19.68 18.10 1.07
C SER A 329 20.45 16.98 1.79
N VAL A 330 19.89 15.76 1.84
CA VAL A 330 20.46 14.65 2.59
C VAL A 330 21.56 13.97 1.76
N ARG A 331 22.76 13.86 2.34
CA ARG A 331 23.88 13.18 1.68
C ARG A 331 23.69 11.67 1.61
N ARG A 332 24.00 11.10 0.45
CA ARG A 332 24.12 9.64 0.19
C ARG A 332 25.46 9.08 0.69
N GLU A 333 25.91 9.49 1.88
CA GLU A 333 27.19 9.09 2.47
C GLU A 333 26.99 8.15 3.66
N PHE A 334 27.90 7.19 3.83
CA PHE A 334 28.04 6.41 5.06
C PHE A 334 29.18 7.01 5.88
N SER A 335 28.87 7.62 7.03
CA SER A 335 29.88 8.14 7.95
C SER A 335 29.96 7.26 9.19
N LEU A 336 31.09 6.58 9.39
CA LEU A 336 31.37 5.77 10.58
C LEU A 336 31.27 6.56 11.91
N ARG A 337 31.28 7.90 11.85
CA ARG A 337 31.18 8.77 13.04
C ARG A 337 29.77 8.84 13.63
N GLU A 338 28.72 8.60 12.83
CA GLU A 338 27.33 8.71 13.29
C GLU A 338 26.94 7.59 14.27
N VAL A 339 27.57 6.42 14.14
CA VAL A 339 27.32 5.25 15.01
C VAL A 339 27.92 5.43 16.42
N GLN A 340 28.99 6.23 16.55
CA GLN A 340 29.68 6.43 17.83
C GLN A 340 29.05 7.52 18.71
N GLY A 341 28.14 8.34 18.18
CA GLY A 341 27.48 9.44 18.91
C GLY A 341 26.26 9.04 19.74
N ALA A 342 25.75 7.81 19.61
CA ALA A 342 24.59 7.32 20.36
C ALA A 342 24.96 6.59 21.67
N GLY A 343 26.24 6.56 22.03
CA GLY A 343 26.78 5.85 23.19
C GLY A 343 27.51 6.75 24.19
N ALA A 344 27.17 8.04 24.28
CA ALA A 344 27.72 8.97 25.26
C ALA A 344 26.62 9.60 26.12
#